data_AF-D6PKL5-F1
#
_entry.id   AF-D6PKL5-F1
#
_cell.length_a   1.000
_cell.length_b   1.000
_cell.length_c   1.000
_cell.angle_alpha   90.00
_cell.angle_beta   90.00
_cell.angle_gamma   90.00
#
_symmetry.space_group_name_H-M   'P 1'
#
loop_
_entity.id
_entity.type
_entity.pdbx_description
1 polymer ?
#
loop_
_entity_poly.entity_id
_entity_poly.type
_entity_poly.pdbx_seq_one_letter_code
_entity_poly.pdbx_strand_id
1 'polypeptide(L)'
;MINDPDLDGSFKINNGIKIARQLLIDLSEMNIPCGHEFLDLVSPQYLSDLISWGAIGARTTESQSHRELASGLSCPVGFKNGTDGSIQIAIDAMNAARHSHSFYL
;
A
#
# COMPACT_ATOMS: atom_id res chain seq x y z
N MET A 1 -10.94 8.83 0.23
CA MET A 1 -10.05 10.01 0.21
C MET A 1 -9.37 10.16 -1.14
N ILE A 2 -8.37 9.33 -1.51
CA ILE A 2 -7.67 9.51 -2.81
C ILE A 2 -8.64 9.46 -4.00
N ASN A 3 -9.53 8.45 -4.04
CA ASN A 3 -10.45 8.29 -5.16
C ASN A 3 -11.48 9.40 -5.29
N ASP A 4 -11.91 9.96 -4.16
CA ASP A 4 -12.96 10.97 -4.09
C ASP A 4 -12.68 11.88 -2.89
N PRO A 5 -11.88 12.96 -3.09
CA PRO A 5 -11.43 13.80 -1.97
C PRO A 5 -12.54 14.68 -1.39
N ASP A 6 -13.52 15.06 -2.20
CA ASP A 6 -14.61 15.97 -1.80
C ASP A 6 -15.83 15.21 -1.26
N LEU A 7 -15.82 13.86 -1.31
CA LEU A 7 -16.89 12.97 -0.89
C LEU A 7 -18.23 13.24 -1.59
N ASP A 8 -18.17 13.74 -2.83
CA ASP A 8 -19.31 14.13 -3.65
C ASP A 8 -19.50 13.23 -4.89
N GLY A 9 -18.67 12.18 -5.02
CA GLY A 9 -18.68 11.29 -6.17
C GLY A 9 -18.08 11.89 -7.45
N SER A 10 -17.35 13.00 -7.36
CA SER A 10 -16.71 13.66 -8.52
C SER A 10 -15.43 12.97 -8.99
N PHE A 11 -14.88 12.05 -8.19
CA PHE A 11 -13.69 11.24 -8.49
C PHE A 11 -12.46 12.05 -8.92
N LYS A 12 -12.18 13.16 -8.24
CA LYS A 12 -11.02 14.02 -8.51
C LYS A 12 -9.71 13.39 -8.01
N ILE A 13 -9.31 12.24 -8.59
CA ILE A 13 -8.16 11.44 -8.14
C ILE A 13 -6.86 12.25 -8.08
N ASN A 14 -6.59 13.08 -9.10
CA ASN A 14 -5.41 13.95 -9.10
C ASN A 14 -5.36 14.91 -7.91
N ASN A 15 -6.52 15.42 -7.48
CA ASN A 15 -6.63 16.23 -6.27
C ASN A 15 -6.42 15.37 -5.02
N GLY A 16 -7.01 14.18 -4.99
CA GLY A 16 -6.86 13.22 -3.90
C GLY A 16 -5.42 12.78 -3.66
N ILE A 17 -4.63 12.53 -4.71
CA ILE A 17 -3.19 12.22 -4.59
C ILE A 17 -2.42 13.40 -3.99
N LYS A 18 -2.69 14.64 -4.45
CA LYS A 18 -2.04 15.85 -3.91
C LYS A 18 -2.34 16.03 -2.42
N ILE A 19 -3.61 15.88 -2.04
CA ILE A 19 -4.05 15.98 -0.63
C ILE A 19 -3.40 14.88 0.22
N ALA A 20 -3.42 13.64 -0.26
CA ALA A 20 -2.82 12.51 0.47
C ALA A 20 -1.31 12.71 0.68
N ARG A 21 -0.59 13.13 -0.37
CA ARG A 21 0.85 13.37 -0.28
C ARG A 21 1.17 14.54 0.65
N GLN A 22 0.42 15.65 0.58
CA GLN A 22 0.64 16.78 1.48
C GLN A 22 0.42 16.39 2.95
N LEU A 23 -0.64 15.65 3.25
CA LEU A 23 -0.87 15.15 4.61
C LEU A 23 0.31 14.31 5.13
N LEU A 24 0.86 13.42 4.30
CA LEU A 24 2.02 12.60 4.68
C LEU A 24 3.28 13.44 4.89
N ILE A 25 3.48 14.51 4.10
CA ILE A 25 4.57 15.47 4.29
C ILE A 25 4.41 16.18 5.64
N ASP A 26 3.22 16.72 5.92
CA ASP A 26 2.95 17.45 7.16
C ASP A 26 3.19 16.56 8.40
N LEU A 27 2.76 15.30 8.34
CA LEU A 27 3.00 14.32 9.40
C LEU A 27 4.50 13.98 9.56
N SER A 28 5.22 13.85 8.44
CA SER A 28 6.67 13.62 8.44
C SER A 28 7.44 14.79 9.06
N GLU A 29 7.08 16.03 8.73
CA GLU A 29 7.65 17.25 9.32
C GLU A 29 7.41 17.33 10.84
N MET A 30 6.29 16.76 11.31
CA MET A 30 5.98 16.59 12.73
C MET A 30 6.70 15.40 13.39
N ASN A 31 7.54 14.67 12.66
CA ASN A 31 8.20 13.42 13.07
C ASN A 31 7.21 12.29 13.45
N ILE A 32 6.05 12.25 12.80
CA ILE A 32 5.04 11.20 12.99
C ILE A 32 5.14 10.20 11.84
N PRO A 33 5.65 8.97 12.08
CA PRO A 33 5.74 7.95 11.05
C PRO A 33 4.34 7.48 10.62
N CYS A 34 4.15 7.29 9.31
CA CYS A 34 2.87 6.93 8.73
C CYS A 34 2.84 5.47 8.25
N GLY A 35 1.72 4.80 8.49
CA GLY A 35 1.40 3.50 7.90
C GLY A 35 0.36 3.62 6.79
N HIS A 36 0.44 2.77 5.77
CA HIS A 36 -0.51 2.78 4.64
C HIS A 36 -0.84 1.37 4.15
N GLU A 37 -2.09 1.15 3.72
CA GLU A 37 -2.49 -0.08 3.05
C GLU A 37 -2.40 0.12 1.53
N PHE A 38 -1.53 -0.65 0.86
CA PHE A 38 -1.33 -0.55 -0.59
C PHE A 38 -2.40 -1.36 -1.32
N LEU A 39 -3.45 -0.67 -1.77
CA LEU A 39 -4.63 -1.27 -2.41
C LEU A 39 -4.48 -1.46 -3.93
N ASP A 40 -3.61 -0.68 -4.54
CA ASP A 40 -3.35 -0.68 -5.98
C ASP A 40 -1.83 -0.58 -6.24
N LEU A 41 -1.44 -0.81 -7.49
CA LEU A 41 -0.04 -0.93 -7.88
C LEU A 41 0.57 0.42 -8.31
N VAL A 42 -0.23 1.47 -8.44
CA VAL A 42 0.16 2.77 -9.03
C VAL A 42 0.33 3.85 -7.96
N SER A 43 -0.57 3.94 -6.99
CA SER A 43 -0.48 4.90 -5.87
C SER A 43 0.82 4.83 -5.06
N PRO A 44 1.51 3.67 -4.88
CA PRO A 44 2.82 3.64 -4.23
C PRO A 44 3.85 4.56 -4.88
N GLN A 45 3.79 4.78 -6.20
CA GLN A 45 4.72 5.67 -6.92
C GLN A 45 4.62 7.14 -6.46
N TYR A 46 3.50 7.53 -5.86
CA TYR A 46 3.25 8.90 -5.42
C TYR A 46 3.40 9.10 -3.92
N LEU A 47 3.43 8.02 -3.13
CA LEU A 47 3.27 8.10 -1.68
C LEU A 47 4.32 7.31 -0.89
N SER A 48 4.91 6.25 -1.47
CA SER A 48 5.69 5.26 -0.73
C SER A 48 6.96 5.81 -0.07
N ASP A 49 7.52 6.90 -0.58
CA ASP A 49 8.68 7.59 0.00
C ASP A 49 8.38 8.24 1.37
N LEU A 50 7.10 8.39 1.71
CA LEU A 50 6.63 8.97 2.98
C LEU A 50 6.01 7.93 3.92
N ILE A 51 6.06 6.64 3.57
CA ILE A 51 5.47 5.55 4.34
C ILE A 51 6.54 4.78 5.10
N SER A 52 6.37 4.69 6.42
CA SER A 52 7.28 3.96 7.31
C SER A 52 6.92 2.47 7.45
N TRP A 53 5.65 2.10 7.18
CA TRP A 53 5.18 0.71 7.23
C TRP A 53 4.00 0.48 6.28
N GLY A 54 4.03 -0.62 5.54
CA GLY A 54 3.01 -1.02 4.59
C GLY A 54 2.12 -2.16 5.06
N ALA A 55 0.85 -2.15 4.67
CA ALA A 55 -0.07 -3.27 4.83
C ALA A 55 -0.52 -3.80 3.45
N ILE A 56 -0.62 -5.12 3.32
CA ILE A 56 -1.40 -5.79 2.28
C ILE A 56 -2.64 -6.42 2.92
N GLY A 57 -3.80 -6.07 2.38
CA GLY A 57 -5.09 -6.46 2.93
C GLY A 57 -5.38 -7.95 2.83
N ALA A 58 -6.34 -8.42 3.63
CA ALA A 58 -6.75 -9.83 3.65
C ALA A 58 -7.28 -10.31 2.28
N ARG A 59 -7.89 -9.41 1.50
CA ARG A 59 -8.44 -9.68 0.17
C ARG A 59 -7.39 -9.63 -0.96
N THR A 60 -6.21 -9.09 -0.68
CA THR A 60 -5.13 -8.93 -1.67
C THR A 60 -3.86 -9.69 -1.29
N THR A 61 -3.78 -10.29 -0.10
CA THR A 61 -2.61 -11.10 0.32
C THR A 61 -2.37 -12.31 -0.59
N GLU A 62 -3.42 -12.89 -1.16
CA GLU A 62 -3.31 -13.98 -2.13
C GLU A 62 -2.96 -13.48 -3.55
N SER A 63 -3.10 -12.18 -3.82
CA SER A 63 -2.81 -11.60 -5.13
C SER A 63 -1.31 -11.60 -5.41
N GLN A 64 -0.91 -12.28 -6.49
CA GLN A 64 0.48 -12.31 -6.92
C GLN A 64 1.03 -10.91 -7.20
N SER A 65 0.26 -10.02 -7.84
CA SER A 65 0.71 -8.64 -8.12
C SER A 65 0.98 -7.83 -6.84
N HIS A 66 0.24 -8.09 -5.75
CA HIS A 66 0.49 -7.42 -4.47
C HIS A 66 1.72 -8.00 -3.76
N ARG A 67 2.01 -9.29 -3.92
CA ARG A 67 3.26 -9.91 -3.43
C ARG A 67 4.48 -9.39 -4.18
N GLU A 68 4.34 -9.21 -5.49
CA GLU A 68 5.35 -8.59 -6.36
C GLU A 68 5.61 -7.13 -5.97
N LEU A 69 4.55 -6.33 -5.82
CA LEU A 69 4.65 -4.97 -5.30
C LEU A 69 5.40 -4.94 -3.98
N ALA A 70 5.00 -5.79 -3.02
CA ALA A 70 5.63 -5.84 -1.71
C ALA A 70 7.12 -6.20 -1.75
N SER A 71 7.58 -6.96 -2.75
CA SER A 71 9.01 -7.26 -2.93
C SER A 71 9.85 -6.04 -3.34
N GLY A 72 9.21 -4.98 -3.84
CA GLY A 72 9.84 -3.74 -4.28
C GLY A 72 9.61 -2.52 -3.38
N LEU A 73 8.82 -2.64 -2.30
CA LEU A 73 8.55 -1.52 -1.40
C LEU A 73 9.75 -1.22 -0.48
N SER A 74 10.07 0.07 -0.32
CA SER A 74 11.19 0.55 0.50
C SER A 74 10.88 0.59 2.01
N CYS A 75 9.77 -0.02 2.46
CA CYS A 75 9.37 -0.07 3.86
C CYS A 75 9.02 -1.51 4.27
N PRO A 76 9.05 -1.87 5.57
CA PRO A 76 8.53 -3.15 6.04
C PRO A 76 7.05 -3.32 5.69
N VAL A 77 6.67 -4.53 5.26
CA VAL A 77 5.29 -4.85 4.85
C VAL A 77 4.70 -5.95 5.74
N GLY A 78 3.47 -5.74 6.23
CA GLY A 78 2.66 -6.75 6.88
C GLY A 78 1.57 -7.31 5.96
N PHE A 79 1.47 -8.64 5.89
CA PHE A 79 0.39 -9.34 5.19
C PHE A 79 -0.67 -9.81 6.19
N LYS A 80 -1.95 -9.47 5.95
CA LYS A 80 -3.06 -9.99 6.77
C LYS A 80 -3.38 -11.44 6.38
N ASN A 81 -3.87 -12.24 7.33
CA ASN A 81 -4.44 -13.55 7.02
C ASN A 81 -5.64 -13.44 6.06
N GLY A 82 -5.98 -14.55 5.40
CA GLY A 82 -7.15 -14.63 4.52
C GLY A 82 -8.45 -14.27 5.25
N THR A 83 -9.47 -13.82 4.51
CA THR A 83 -10.77 -13.45 5.09
C THR A 83 -11.51 -14.63 5.73
N ASP A 84 -11.11 -15.86 5.39
CA ASP A 84 -11.55 -17.12 5.98
C ASP A 84 -10.80 -17.49 7.28
N GLY A 85 -9.81 -16.69 7.68
CA GLY A 85 -8.93 -16.95 8.82
C GLY A 85 -7.64 -17.70 8.47
N SER A 86 -7.40 -18.06 7.21
CA SER A 86 -6.21 -18.82 6.81
C SER A 86 -4.92 -18.00 6.98
N ILE A 87 -4.05 -18.45 7.89
CA ILE A 87 -2.73 -17.85 8.13
C ILE A 87 -1.74 -18.26 7.03
N GLN A 88 -1.93 -19.42 6.40
CA GLN A 88 -1.01 -19.93 5.37
C GLN A 88 -0.84 -18.94 4.21
N ILE A 89 -1.93 -18.28 3.80
CA ILE A 89 -1.92 -17.28 2.72
C ILE A 89 -0.96 -16.12 3.03
N ALA A 90 -0.87 -15.68 4.28
CA ALA A 90 0.07 -14.63 4.71
C ALA A 90 1.51 -15.14 4.77
N ILE A 91 1.72 -16.38 5.22
CA ILE A 91 3.05 -17.02 5.24
C ILE A 91 3.60 -17.14 3.82
N ASP A 92 2.78 -17.61 2.88
CA ASP A 92 3.16 -17.76 1.48
C ASP A 92 3.46 -16.41 0.83
N ALA A 93 2.69 -15.37 1.18
CA ALA A 93 2.94 -14.01 0.71
C ALA A 93 4.28 -13.44 1.21
N MET A 94 4.63 -13.66 2.49
CA MET A 94 5.94 -13.28 3.05
C MET A 94 7.10 -14.05 2.38
N ASN A 95 6.87 -15.33 2.05
CA ASN A 95 7.85 -16.14 1.33
C ASN A 95 7.98 -15.74 -0.15
N ALA A 96 6.91 -15.28 -0.79
CA ALA A 96 6.99 -14.71 -2.13
C ALA A 96 7.77 -13.39 -2.08
N ALA A 97 7.32 -12.42 -1.28
CA ALA A 97 7.85 -11.04 -1.27
C ALA A 97 9.35 -10.92 -0.93
N ARG A 98 9.97 -11.92 -0.28
CA ARG A 98 11.42 -11.94 -0.05
C ARG A 98 12.27 -12.21 -1.30
N HIS A 99 11.66 -12.65 -2.39
CA HIS A 99 12.36 -12.94 -3.65
C HIS A 99 12.23 -11.77 -4.63
N SER A 100 13.20 -11.63 -5.52
CA SER A 100 13.14 -10.66 -6.62
C SER A 100 12.05 -11.01 -7.62
N HIS A 101 11.29 -10.01 -8.05
CA HIS A 101 10.26 -10.14 -9.09
C HIS A 101 10.51 -9.14 -10.22
N SER A 102 9.81 -9.33 -11.33
CA SER A 102 9.70 -8.35 -12.41
C SER A 102 8.22 -8.15 -12.69
N PHE A 103 7.78 -6.89 -12.67
CA PHE A 103 6.39 -6.51 -12.83
C PHE A 103 6.29 -5.19 -13.59
N TYR A 104 5.15 -5.00 -14.27
CA TYR A 104 4.86 -3.75 -14.96
C TYR A 104 4.46 -2.68 -13.94
N LEU A 105 5.05 -1.49 -14.07
CA LEU A 105 4.64 -0.26 -13.39
C LEU A 105 3.64 0.51 -14.25
#